data_AF-A0A2E7CXG8-F1
#
_entry.id   AF-A0A2E7CXG8-F1
#
_cell.length_a   1.000
_cell.length_b   1.000
_cell.length_c   1.000
_cell.angle_alpha   90.00
_cell.angle_beta   90.00
_cell.angle_gamma   90.00
#
_symmetry.space_group_name_H-M   'P 1'
#
loop_
_entity.id
_entity.type
_entity.pdbx_description
1 polymer ?
#
loop_
_entity_poly.entity_id
_entity_poly.type
_entity_poly.pdbx_seq_one_letter_code
_entity_poly.pdbx_strand_id
1 'polypeptide(L)'
;MMSPFQRRFVLLLALASSHLLATSSQADEKYSLKESDENRTYIVSSGMAVNGNLQTPTGGGKSFNLKLQVQGQFQYYERRLPPSGRDAEALRSMREYLLAKANIKVNDKASLSQLPSQKRFIIAHGQRDGAVFYSRNELLNSDQIELLQTPGDSLPVTRLLPKTEVNVGDTWTPESWVTQMLTSVEATLKSEMQCKLESVTDNDAKVSFSGSIEGAVLGAPTKINLTGSLTFDRARNFIREVELTQTEKRDVGAVSPGIEVTAKMRSRRSITSKRSSLSDAVLEGVPLDLPAQATLLSFDSPWNVRLTYARDWHVFHQTREVAVLRLLHQGGLLSQCNISQVPSVAPGQHTPEAQFQADVRAALGTRLERIKAAEQIKTDDGRYLYRVTATGKSNDIPMHWFYYICASPQGRQLALSFAVETEQLKQFSNRDLDFVQRIRFSPPRVSSQDK
;
A
#
# COMPACT_ATOMS: atom_id res chain seq x y z
N MET A 1 -14.69 -41.22 77.78
CA MET A 1 -14.19 -40.27 76.76
C MET A 1 -14.64 -40.76 75.38
N MET A 2 -15.03 -39.85 74.50
CA MET A 2 -15.40 -40.06 73.07
C MET A 2 -16.15 -41.34 72.67
N SER A 3 -17.48 -41.19 72.50
CA SER A 3 -18.27 -41.57 71.30
C SER A 3 -19.68 -42.04 71.67
N PRO A 4 -20.69 -41.58 70.91
CA PRO A 4 -21.94 -42.32 70.77
C PRO A 4 -22.36 -42.45 69.29
N PHE A 5 -22.45 -43.69 68.81
CA PHE A 5 -23.13 -44.01 67.54
C PHE A 5 -24.45 -44.74 67.83
N GLN A 6 -25.55 -43.99 67.81
CA GLN A 6 -26.97 -44.38 67.92
C GLN A 6 -27.76 -43.20 67.32
N ARG A 7 -28.87 -43.26 66.58
CA ARG A 7 -29.87 -44.28 66.12
C ARG A 7 -30.47 -43.74 64.78
N ARG A 8 -31.46 -44.31 64.06
CA ARG A 8 -32.50 -45.30 64.42
C ARG A 8 -32.80 -46.35 63.32
N PHE A 9 -33.98 -46.34 62.69
CA PHE A 9 -34.60 -47.45 61.93
C PHE A 9 -35.80 -46.94 61.07
N VAL A 10 -36.27 -47.74 60.09
CA VAL A 10 -37.54 -47.66 59.29
C VAL A 10 -37.56 -46.88 57.95
N LEU A 11 -37.40 -47.65 56.86
CA LEU A 11 -38.32 -47.80 55.69
C LEU A 11 -39.12 -46.60 55.15
N LEU A 12 -38.85 -46.23 53.88
CA LEU A 12 -39.79 -46.18 52.73
C LEU A 12 -39.15 -45.41 51.56
N LEU A 13 -39.06 -46.00 50.36
CA LEU A 13 -38.83 -45.23 49.14
C LEU A 13 -39.39 -45.95 47.92
N ALA A 14 -40.15 -45.20 47.12
CA ALA A 14 -40.95 -45.70 46.02
C ALA A 14 -40.15 -45.81 44.71
N LEU A 15 -40.69 -46.59 43.78
CA LEU A 15 -40.28 -46.59 42.37
C LEU A 15 -40.46 -45.18 41.77
N ALA A 16 -39.35 -44.53 41.41
CA ALA A 16 -39.35 -43.35 40.56
C ALA A 16 -38.71 -43.73 39.22
N SER A 17 -39.53 -43.77 38.18
CA SER A 17 -39.15 -44.11 36.82
C SER A 17 -38.17 -43.09 36.23
N SER A 18 -36.94 -43.52 35.97
CA SER A 18 -35.93 -42.70 35.29
C SER A 18 -36.27 -42.53 33.81
N HIS A 19 -36.91 -41.42 33.45
CA HIS A 19 -36.89 -40.95 32.06
C HIS A 19 -35.47 -40.51 31.72
N LEU A 20 -34.71 -41.41 31.09
CA LEU A 20 -33.50 -41.09 30.36
C LEU A 20 -33.87 -40.17 29.19
N LEU A 21 -33.84 -38.86 29.45
CA LEU A 21 -33.62 -37.86 28.41
C LEU A 21 -32.26 -38.15 27.80
N ALA A 22 -32.25 -38.90 26.69
CA ALA A 22 -31.10 -39.01 25.82
C ALA A 22 -30.87 -37.64 25.18
N THR A 23 -30.17 -36.75 25.90
CA THR A 23 -29.44 -35.68 25.26
C THR A 23 -28.44 -36.34 24.32
N SER A 24 -28.76 -36.31 23.03
CA SER A 24 -27.79 -36.62 22.00
C SER A 24 -26.67 -35.60 22.13
N SER A 25 -25.60 -35.99 22.82
CA SER A 25 -24.30 -35.35 22.73
C SER A 25 -23.88 -35.51 21.28
N GLN A 26 -24.25 -34.52 20.46
CA GLN A 26 -23.69 -34.34 19.14
C GLN A 26 -22.21 -34.08 19.40
N ALA A 27 -21.39 -35.09 19.15
CA ALA A 27 -19.95 -34.99 19.37
C ALA A 27 -19.45 -33.77 18.58
N ASP A 28 -18.66 -32.92 19.23
CA ASP A 28 -18.14 -31.68 18.65
C ASP A 28 -17.35 -32.01 17.38
N GLU A 29 -17.99 -31.82 16.22
CA GLU A 29 -17.38 -32.12 14.93
C GLU A 29 -16.33 -31.05 14.64
N LYS A 30 -15.08 -31.49 14.59
CA LYS A 30 -13.92 -30.64 14.38
C LYS A 30 -13.66 -30.44 12.89
N TYR A 31 -13.51 -29.19 12.50
CA TYR A 31 -13.30 -28.79 11.12
C TYR A 31 -11.91 -28.21 10.91
N SER A 32 -11.13 -28.83 10.02
CA SER A 32 -9.89 -28.25 9.51
C SER A 32 -10.19 -27.29 8.37
N LEU A 33 -9.81 -26.02 8.52
CA LEU A 33 -10.02 -24.96 7.54
C LEU A 33 -8.66 -24.47 7.01
N LYS A 34 -7.95 -25.33 6.27
CA LYS A 34 -6.64 -25.03 5.69
C LYS A 34 -6.72 -25.00 4.16
N GLU A 35 -6.26 -23.93 3.51
CA GLU A 35 -6.13 -23.95 2.04
C GLU A 35 -5.15 -25.04 1.58
N SER A 36 -5.47 -25.69 0.45
CA SER A 36 -4.58 -26.68 -0.18
C SER A 36 -3.20 -26.09 -0.48
N ASP A 37 -2.17 -26.93 -0.33
CA ASP A 37 -0.79 -26.64 -0.69
C ASP A 37 -0.50 -26.93 -2.17
N GLU A 38 -1.48 -27.47 -2.92
CA GLU A 38 -1.36 -27.72 -4.36
C GLU A 38 -1.12 -26.43 -5.16
N ASN A 39 -0.32 -26.57 -6.22
CA ASN A 39 0.11 -25.46 -7.06
C ASN A 39 -0.97 -25.05 -8.08
N ARG A 40 -2.06 -24.45 -7.59
CA ARG A 40 -3.27 -24.13 -8.35
C ARG A 40 -3.27 -22.70 -8.90
N THR A 41 -3.87 -22.53 -10.08
CA THR A 41 -4.25 -21.20 -10.60
C THR A 41 -5.67 -20.88 -10.18
N TYR A 42 -5.86 -19.71 -9.57
CA TYR A 42 -7.16 -19.13 -9.30
C TYR A 42 -7.46 -18.05 -10.35
N ILE A 43 -8.71 -17.90 -10.76
CA ILE A 43 -9.21 -16.61 -11.25
C ILE A 43 -9.88 -15.89 -10.08
N VAL A 44 -9.44 -14.67 -9.83
CA VAL A 44 -9.98 -13.78 -8.80
C VAL A 44 -10.82 -12.71 -9.50
N SER A 45 -11.98 -12.38 -8.95
CA SER A 45 -12.83 -11.29 -9.42
C SER A 45 -13.36 -10.53 -8.22
N SER A 46 -13.13 -9.22 -8.18
CA SER A 46 -13.40 -8.39 -7.01
C SER A 46 -14.03 -7.06 -7.40
N GLY A 47 -15.01 -6.62 -6.60
CA GLY A 47 -15.69 -5.34 -6.74
C GLY A 47 -15.60 -4.54 -5.44
N MET A 48 -15.20 -3.27 -5.55
CA MET A 48 -14.99 -2.38 -4.41
C MET A 48 -15.81 -1.11 -4.56
N ALA A 49 -16.53 -0.71 -3.52
CA ALA A 49 -17.24 0.57 -3.43
C ALA A 49 -16.76 1.36 -2.21
N VAL A 50 -16.23 2.57 -2.41
CA VAL A 50 -15.82 3.48 -1.33
C VAL A 50 -16.72 4.71 -1.35
N ASN A 51 -17.20 5.14 -0.18
CA ASN A 51 -17.91 6.41 -0.01
C ASN A 51 -17.43 7.11 1.25
N GLY A 52 -17.31 8.44 1.22
CA GLY A 52 -16.91 9.23 2.37
C GLY A 52 -16.45 10.63 2.00
N ASN A 53 -15.47 11.15 2.74
CA ASN A 53 -14.89 12.47 2.52
C ASN A 53 -13.36 12.41 2.49
N LEU A 54 -12.74 13.20 1.61
CA LEU A 54 -11.36 13.68 1.79
C LEU A 54 -11.41 14.98 2.60
N GLN A 55 -10.45 15.16 3.50
CA GLN A 55 -10.27 16.36 4.32
C GLN A 55 -9.02 17.10 3.84
N THR A 56 -9.21 18.26 3.23
CA THR A 56 -8.12 19.09 2.71
C THR A 56 -7.89 20.30 3.61
N PRO A 57 -6.65 20.59 4.04
CA PRO A 57 -6.36 21.72 4.93
C PRO A 57 -6.54 23.06 4.21
N THR A 58 -7.08 24.06 4.90
CA THR A 58 -7.23 25.45 4.39
C THR A 58 -6.31 26.46 5.09
N GLY A 59 -5.49 26.00 6.03
CA GLY A 59 -4.72 26.86 6.93
C GLY A 59 -5.51 27.22 8.20
N GLY A 60 -4.81 27.74 9.21
CA GLY A 60 -5.44 28.17 10.48
C GLY A 60 -6.17 27.05 11.24
N GLY A 61 -5.72 25.79 11.11
CA GLY A 61 -6.33 24.64 11.78
C GLY A 61 -7.68 24.18 11.19
N LYS A 62 -8.14 24.76 10.09
CA LYS A 62 -9.39 24.37 9.41
C LYS A 62 -9.11 23.42 8.25
N SER A 63 -10.05 22.52 8.00
CA SER A 63 -10.13 21.69 6.81
C SER A 63 -11.51 21.86 6.16
N PHE A 64 -11.62 21.48 4.89
CA PHE A 64 -12.90 21.33 4.20
C PHE A 64 -13.03 19.93 3.62
N ASN A 65 -14.29 19.47 3.56
CA ASN A 65 -14.61 18.14 3.09
C ASN A 65 -14.91 18.13 1.59
N LEU A 66 -14.26 17.23 0.88
CA LEU A 66 -14.56 16.87 -0.51
C LEU A 66 -15.21 15.49 -0.50
N LYS A 67 -16.44 15.38 -1.00
CA LYS A 67 -17.15 14.09 -1.07
C LYS A 67 -16.43 13.14 -2.01
N LEU A 68 -16.04 11.98 -1.51
CA LEU A 68 -15.39 10.91 -2.26
C LEU A 68 -16.36 9.78 -2.57
N GLN A 69 -16.34 9.32 -3.82
CA GLN A 69 -16.93 8.04 -4.23
C GLN A 69 -15.94 7.29 -5.13
N VAL A 70 -15.73 6.01 -4.89
CA VAL A 70 -14.87 5.15 -5.73
C VAL A 70 -15.62 3.87 -6.08
N GLN A 71 -15.52 3.43 -7.33
CA GLN A 71 -16.05 2.15 -7.82
C GLN A 71 -14.92 1.39 -8.54
N GLY A 72 -14.32 0.43 -7.83
CA GLY A 72 -13.22 -0.43 -8.29
C GLY A 72 -13.71 -1.76 -8.85
N GLN A 73 -13.08 -2.21 -9.93
CA GLN A 73 -13.31 -3.51 -10.56
C GLN A 73 -11.98 -4.18 -10.90
N PHE A 74 -11.82 -5.41 -10.41
CA PHE A 74 -10.58 -6.17 -10.53
C PHE A 74 -10.88 -7.59 -11.01
N GLN A 75 -10.08 -8.09 -11.95
CA GLN A 75 -10.08 -9.48 -12.35
C GLN A 75 -8.65 -9.89 -12.73
N TYR A 76 -8.16 -10.97 -12.14
CA TYR A 76 -6.80 -11.44 -12.38
C TYR A 76 -6.69 -12.95 -12.24
N TYR A 77 -5.74 -13.56 -12.95
CA TYR A 77 -5.24 -14.88 -12.58
C TYR A 77 -4.26 -14.72 -11.43
N GLU A 78 -4.30 -15.63 -10.46
CA GLU A 78 -3.37 -15.67 -9.33
C GLU A 78 -2.79 -17.07 -9.17
N ARG A 79 -1.47 -17.14 -8.97
CA ARG A 79 -0.77 -18.32 -8.45
C ARG A 79 0.07 -17.92 -7.25
N ARG A 80 0.10 -18.77 -6.23
CA ARG A 80 1.05 -18.63 -5.12
C ARG A 80 2.48 -18.81 -5.63
N LEU A 81 3.40 -18.06 -5.06
CA LEU A 81 4.84 -18.25 -5.23
C LEU A 81 5.39 -19.03 -4.02
N PRO A 82 6.57 -19.67 -4.14
CA PRO A 82 7.28 -20.19 -2.98
C PRO A 82 7.49 -19.10 -1.92
N PRO A 83 7.34 -19.41 -0.62
CA PRO A 83 7.49 -18.43 0.46
C PRO A 83 8.93 -17.92 0.54
N SER A 84 9.11 -16.69 1.02
CA SER A 84 10.39 -16.15 1.50
C SER A 84 10.22 -15.71 2.95
N GLY A 85 11.29 -15.70 3.75
CA GLY A 85 11.22 -15.21 5.13
C GLY A 85 10.20 -15.96 5.99
N ARG A 86 9.47 -15.22 6.84
CA ARG A 86 8.47 -15.76 7.78
C ARG A 86 7.18 -14.93 7.76
N ASP A 87 6.14 -15.44 8.42
CA ASP A 87 4.91 -14.69 8.73
C ASP A 87 4.28 -14.02 7.49
N ALA A 88 4.28 -12.69 7.43
CA ALA A 88 3.77 -11.91 6.31
C ALA A 88 4.66 -12.04 5.04
N GLU A 89 5.98 -12.13 5.19
CA GLU A 89 6.93 -12.27 4.07
C GLU A 89 6.74 -13.61 3.33
N ALA A 90 6.28 -14.63 4.05
CA ALA A 90 5.98 -15.94 3.47
C ALA A 90 4.75 -15.92 2.55
N LEU A 91 3.96 -14.85 2.55
CA LEU A 91 2.81 -14.67 1.65
C LEU A 91 3.24 -14.01 0.36
N ARG A 92 3.20 -14.77 -0.75
CA ARG A 92 3.66 -14.29 -2.06
C ARG A 92 2.76 -14.85 -3.17
N SER A 93 2.42 -14.02 -4.15
CA SER A 93 1.73 -14.47 -5.37
C SER A 93 2.19 -13.71 -6.61
N MET A 94 2.04 -14.37 -7.75
CA MET A 94 2.13 -13.74 -9.06
C MET A 94 0.72 -13.62 -9.64
N ARG A 95 0.40 -12.43 -10.15
CA ARG A 95 -0.90 -12.04 -10.67
C ARG A 95 -0.79 -11.58 -12.12
N GLU A 96 -1.67 -12.08 -12.98
CA GLU A 96 -1.90 -11.54 -14.32
C GLU A 96 -3.26 -10.82 -14.32
N TYR A 97 -3.24 -9.49 -14.29
CA TYR A 97 -4.46 -8.69 -14.29
C TYR A 97 -5.10 -8.65 -15.70
N LEU A 98 -6.33 -9.15 -15.79
CA LEU A 98 -7.21 -8.99 -16.95
C LEU A 98 -7.94 -7.64 -16.89
N LEU A 99 -8.23 -7.18 -15.67
CA LEU A 99 -8.86 -5.91 -15.37
C LEU A 99 -8.35 -5.39 -14.01
N ALA A 100 -7.93 -4.14 -13.96
CA ALA A 100 -7.83 -3.36 -12.72
C ALA A 100 -8.15 -1.92 -13.07
N LYS A 101 -9.30 -1.42 -12.60
CA LYS A 101 -9.73 -0.04 -12.81
C LYS A 101 -10.55 0.48 -11.63
N ALA A 102 -10.51 1.78 -11.41
CA ALA A 102 -11.34 2.48 -10.44
C ALA A 102 -11.88 3.77 -11.04
N ASN A 103 -13.21 3.91 -11.07
CA ASN A 103 -13.85 5.20 -11.32
C ASN A 103 -13.87 5.97 -10.01
N ILE A 104 -13.28 7.16 -9.99
CA ILE A 104 -13.13 8.01 -8.81
C ILE A 104 -13.92 9.29 -9.05
N LYS A 105 -14.71 9.72 -8.06
CA LYS A 105 -15.45 10.98 -8.09
C LYS A 105 -15.16 11.76 -6.82
N VAL A 106 -14.66 12.98 -6.97
CA VAL A 106 -14.35 13.93 -5.90
C VAL A 106 -15.17 15.20 -6.14
N ASN A 107 -16.18 15.43 -5.29
CA ASN A 107 -17.32 16.33 -5.59
C ASN A 107 -17.85 16.03 -7.01
N ASP A 108 -17.79 16.99 -7.94
CA ASP A 108 -18.29 16.84 -9.31
C ASP A 108 -17.21 16.44 -10.32
N LYS A 109 -15.95 16.32 -9.90
CA LYS A 109 -14.85 15.90 -10.77
C LYS A 109 -14.75 14.38 -10.78
N ALA A 110 -14.84 13.78 -11.97
CA ALA A 110 -14.63 12.35 -12.18
C ALA A 110 -13.26 12.08 -12.83
N SER A 111 -12.63 10.97 -12.46
CA SER A 111 -11.42 10.44 -13.06
C SER A 111 -11.46 8.90 -13.12
N LEU A 112 -10.58 8.33 -13.94
CA LEU A 112 -10.41 6.88 -14.08
C LEU A 112 -8.95 6.53 -13.78
N SER A 113 -8.71 5.70 -12.78
CA SER A 113 -7.44 5.00 -12.61
C SER A 113 -7.55 3.61 -13.25
N GLN A 114 -6.53 3.17 -13.99
CA GLN A 114 -6.50 1.87 -14.64
C GLN A 114 -5.06 1.35 -14.77
N LEU A 115 -4.86 0.06 -14.54
CA LEU A 115 -3.57 -0.60 -14.77
C LEU A 115 -3.35 -0.83 -16.28
N PRO A 116 -2.26 -0.31 -16.88
CA PRO A 116 -1.95 -0.54 -18.29
C PRO A 116 -1.60 -2.01 -18.58
N SER A 117 -1.95 -2.50 -19.77
CA SER A 117 -1.79 -3.91 -20.15
C SER A 117 -0.33 -4.41 -20.09
N GLN A 118 0.64 -3.55 -20.38
CA GLN A 118 2.07 -3.85 -20.29
C GLN A 118 2.56 -4.04 -18.84
N LYS A 119 1.84 -3.49 -17.85
CA LYS A 119 2.16 -3.60 -16.42
C LYS A 119 1.33 -4.67 -15.69
N ARG A 120 0.55 -5.47 -16.42
CA ARG A 120 -0.45 -6.40 -15.83
C ARG A 120 0.12 -7.57 -15.04
N PHE A 121 1.41 -7.87 -15.23
CA PHE A 121 2.12 -8.91 -14.49
C PHE A 121 2.66 -8.33 -13.19
N ILE A 122 1.92 -8.56 -12.11
CA ILE A 122 2.20 -8.03 -10.78
C ILE A 122 2.67 -9.17 -9.88
N ILE A 123 3.74 -8.93 -9.13
CA ILE A 123 4.12 -9.75 -7.98
C ILE A 123 3.55 -9.04 -6.74
N ALA A 124 2.81 -9.78 -5.93
CA ALA A 124 2.39 -9.37 -4.60
C ALA A 124 3.31 -10.06 -3.59
N HIS A 125 4.09 -9.27 -2.85
CA HIS A 125 4.98 -9.75 -1.79
C HIS A 125 4.47 -9.19 -0.46
N GLY A 126 4.04 -10.06 0.46
CA GLY A 126 3.60 -9.64 1.77
C GLY A 126 4.74 -9.03 2.59
N GLN A 127 4.38 -8.03 3.39
CA GLN A 127 5.17 -7.41 4.43
C GLN A 127 4.25 -7.19 5.63
N ARG A 128 4.82 -6.90 6.81
CA ARG A 128 4.03 -6.74 8.04
C ARG A 128 2.99 -5.60 7.93
N ASP A 129 3.35 -4.56 7.19
CA ASP A 129 2.61 -3.32 6.94
C ASP A 129 1.80 -3.32 5.63
N GLY A 130 1.65 -4.45 4.96
CA GLY A 130 0.81 -4.58 3.75
C GLY A 130 1.43 -5.45 2.66
N ALA A 131 0.81 -5.45 1.48
CA ALA A 131 1.38 -6.11 0.31
C ALA A 131 2.18 -5.11 -0.55
N VAL A 132 3.46 -5.42 -0.79
CA VAL A 132 4.29 -4.71 -1.76
C VAL A 132 4.01 -5.26 -3.15
N PHE A 133 3.34 -4.45 -3.97
CA PHE A 133 3.12 -4.74 -5.39
C PHE A 133 4.24 -4.17 -6.25
N TYR A 134 4.77 -4.97 -7.18
CA TYR A 134 5.63 -4.50 -8.27
C TYR A 134 5.31 -5.23 -9.56
N SER A 135 5.54 -4.62 -10.72
CA SER A 135 5.39 -5.33 -12.00
C SER A 135 6.71 -5.96 -12.44
N ARG A 136 6.62 -7.12 -13.09
CA ARG A 136 7.79 -7.84 -13.64
C ARG A 136 8.46 -7.08 -14.79
N ASN A 137 7.68 -6.35 -15.58
CA ASN A 137 8.10 -5.87 -16.90
C ASN A 137 8.48 -4.38 -16.91
N GLU A 138 7.84 -3.59 -16.06
CA GLU A 138 7.83 -2.12 -16.10
C GLU A 138 7.69 -1.55 -14.69
N LEU A 139 8.25 -0.38 -14.42
CA LEU A 139 8.02 0.29 -13.13
C LEU A 139 6.57 0.79 -13.02
N LEU A 140 5.96 0.69 -11.84
CA LEU A 140 4.63 1.25 -11.57
C LEU A 140 4.75 2.76 -11.26
N ASN A 141 3.66 3.54 -11.38
CA ASN A 141 3.59 4.88 -10.79
C ASN A 141 2.77 4.84 -9.49
N SER A 142 2.73 5.95 -8.74
CA SER A 142 1.99 6.03 -7.46
C SER A 142 0.52 5.63 -7.60
N ASP A 143 -0.19 6.19 -8.57
CA ASP A 143 -1.61 5.91 -8.83
C ASP A 143 -1.88 4.41 -9.13
N GLN A 144 -0.91 3.72 -9.74
CA GLN A 144 -0.99 2.28 -10.03
C GLN A 144 -0.71 1.43 -8.79
N ILE A 145 0.11 1.90 -7.84
CA ILE A 145 0.26 1.25 -6.53
C ILE A 145 -1.02 1.41 -5.71
N GLU A 146 -1.55 2.64 -5.61
CA GLU A 146 -2.80 2.93 -4.90
C GLU A 146 -3.98 2.12 -5.47
N LEU A 147 -4.08 2.01 -6.80
CA LEU A 147 -5.09 1.18 -7.47
C LEU A 147 -5.01 -0.32 -7.09
N LEU A 148 -3.81 -0.84 -6.82
CA LEU A 148 -3.60 -2.25 -6.47
C LEU A 148 -3.80 -2.52 -4.97
N GLN A 149 -3.69 -1.50 -4.12
CA GLN A 149 -3.89 -1.59 -2.67
C GLN A 149 -5.37 -1.61 -2.32
N THR A 150 -6.04 -2.74 -2.57
CA THR A 150 -7.46 -2.92 -2.27
C THR A 150 -7.70 -3.59 -0.91
N PRO A 151 -8.65 -3.12 -0.08
CA PRO A 151 -9.11 -3.87 1.10
C PRO A 151 -9.57 -5.28 0.74
N GLY A 152 -9.32 -6.27 1.60
CA GLY A 152 -9.73 -7.66 1.33
C GLY A 152 -8.94 -8.34 0.22
N ASP A 153 -7.68 -7.94 0.00
CA ASP A 153 -6.73 -8.61 -0.87
C ASP A 153 -6.60 -10.11 -0.55
N SER A 154 -6.41 -10.96 -1.57
CA SER A 154 -6.38 -12.41 -1.40
C SER A 154 -5.20 -12.93 -0.56
N LEU A 155 -4.07 -12.21 -0.49
CA LEU A 155 -2.89 -12.64 0.26
C LEU A 155 -3.15 -12.71 1.78
N PRO A 156 -3.44 -11.59 2.47
CA PRO A 156 -3.60 -11.58 3.93
C PRO A 156 -4.84 -12.37 4.39
N VAL A 157 -5.91 -12.40 3.59
CA VAL A 157 -7.17 -13.08 3.95
C VAL A 157 -6.97 -14.57 4.22
N THR A 158 -6.01 -15.24 3.57
CA THR A 158 -5.70 -16.65 3.86
C THR A 158 -5.27 -16.92 5.30
N ARG A 159 -4.87 -15.89 6.06
CA ARG A 159 -4.41 -15.97 7.45
C ARG A 159 -5.47 -15.60 8.49
N LEU A 160 -6.69 -15.31 8.05
CA LEU A 160 -7.87 -15.27 8.93
C LEU A 160 -8.37 -16.68 9.30
N LEU A 161 -7.90 -17.71 8.59
CA LEU A 161 -8.21 -19.11 8.89
C LEU A 161 -7.52 -19.58 10.19
N PRO A 162 -8.14 -20.51 10.95
CA PRO A 162 -7.56 -21.04 12.18
C PRO A 162 -6.33 -21.92 11.89
N LYS A 163 -5.39 -21.95 12.84
CA LYS A 163 -4.19 -22.83 12.77
C LYS A 163 -4.46 -24.27 13.19
N THR A 164 -5.55 -24.49 13.92
CA THR A 164 -6.00 -25.79 14.44
C THR A 164 -7.40 -26.08 13.94
N GLU A 165 -7.86 -27.31 14.13
CA GLU A 165 -9.27 -27.64 13.93
C GLU A 165 -10.15 -26.90 14.95
N VAL A 166 -11.38 -26.57 14.53
CA VAL A 166 -12.34 -25.78 15.30
C VAL A 166 -13.75 -26.35 15.15
N ASN A 167 -14.57 -26.19 16.18
CA ASN A 167 -15.99 -26.53 16.18
C ASN A 167 -16.83 -25.35 15.67
N VAL A 168 -18.10 -25.59 15.31
CA VAL A 168 -19.04 -24.50 15.03
C VAL A 168 -19.32 -23.72 16.33
N GLY A 169 -19.14 -22.41 16.28
CA GLY A 169 -19.23 -21.52 17.44
C GLY A 169 -17.86 -21.07 17.98
N ASP A 170 -16.79 -21.83 17.71
CA ASP A 170 -15.43 -21.50 18.19
C ASP A 170 -14.95 -20.17 17.62
N THR A 171 -14.18 -19.46 18.45
CA THR A 171 -13.52 -18.20 18.08
C THR A 171 -12.01 -18.33 18.19
N TRP A 172 -11.28 -17.60 17.34
CA TRP A 172 -9.82 -17.50 17.40
C TRP A 172 -9.36 -16.08 17.05
N THR A 173 -8.13 -15.79 17.46
CA THR A 173 -7.43 -14.53 17.18
C THR A 173 -6.33 -14.83 16.17
N PRO A 174 -6.37 -14.26 14.94
CA PRO A 174 -5.24 -14.30 14.01
C PRO A 174 -3.98 -13.66 14.61
N GLU A 175 -2.82 -13.95 14.02
CA GLU A 175 -1.57 -13.33 14.47
C GLU A 175 -1.60 -11.80 14.27
N SER A 176 -0.94 -11.04 15.15
CA SER A 176 -1.04 -9.57 15.18
C SER A 176 -0.63 -8.88 13.87
N TRP A 177 0.24 -9.51 13.09
CA TRP A 177 0.64 -9.02 11.76
C TRP A 177 -0.46 -9.16 10.70
N VAL A 178 -1.43 -10.08 10.88
CA VAL A 178 -2.49 -10.32 9.90
C VAL A 178 -3.41 -9.11 9.78
N THR A 179 -3.83 -8.53 10.91
CA THR A 179 -4.63 -7.30 10.90
C THR A 179 -3.86 -6.14 10.28
N GLN A 180 -2.59 -5.96 10.69
CA GLN A 180 -1.72 -4.89 10.19
C GLN A 180 -1.54 -4.96 8.66
N MET A 181 -1.26 -6.16 8.14
CA MET A 181 -1.11 -6.43 6.71
C MET A 181 -2.43 -6.29 5.94
N LEU A 182 -3.55 -6.74 6.52
CA LEU A 182 -4.89 -6.63 5.91
C LEU A 182 -5.34 -5.18 5.73
N THR A 183 -4.90 -4.28 6.62
CA THR A 183 -5.23 -2.84 6.60
C THR A 183 -4.15 -1.94 6.01
N SER A 184 -2.97 -2.48 5.72
CA SER A 184 -1.79 -1.72 5.30
C SER A 184 -1.39 -0.57 6.25
N VAL A 185 -1.37 -0.84 7.56
CA VAL A 185 -0.96 0.14 8.59
C VAL A 185 0.53 0.02 8.85
N GLU A 186 1.29 1.10 8.65
CA GLU A 186 2.75 1.11 8.74
C GLU A 186 3.25 0.93 10.17
N ALA A 187 2.72 1.75 11.08
CA ALA A 187 3.06 1.72 12.51
C ALA A 187 1.82 1.43 13.34
N THR A 188 1.77 0.27 14.00
CA THR A 188 0.63 -0.13 14.85
C THR A 188 0.83 0.35 16.30
N LEU A 189 -0.17 1.04 16.85
CA LEU A 189 -0.26 1.39 18.27
C LEU A 189 -1.12 0.37 19.04
N LYS A 190 -2.28 0.03 18.49
CA LYS A 190 -3.20 -0.99 19.03
C LYS A 190 -3.80 -1.78 17.87
N SER A 191 -3.96 -3.09 18.01
CA SER A 191 -4.77 -3.90 17.08
C SER A 191 -5.46 -5.05 17.80
N GLU A 192 -6.67 -5.37 17.35
CA GLU A 192 -7.45 -6.52 17.77
C GLU A 192 -8.18 -7.13 16.55
N MET A 193 -8.32 -8.46 16.53
CA MET A 193 -9.05 -9.19 15.49
C MET A 193 -9.59 -10.48 16.09
N GLN A 194 -10.87 -10.76 15.84
CA GLN A 194 -11.50 -12.02 16.19
C GLN A 194 -12.13 -12.62 14.93
N CYS A 195 -12.00 -13.93 14.79
CA CYS A 195 -12.67 -14.74 13.78
C CYS A 195 -13.52 -15.80 14.49
N LYS A 196 -14.61 -16.24 13.85
CA LYS A 196 -15.53 -17.24 14.39
C LYS A 196 -16.04 -18.17 13.29
N LEU A 197 -16.09 -19.47 13.56
CA LEU A 197 -16.76 -20.43 12.68
C LEU A 197 -18.27 -20.39 12.93
N GLU A 198 -19.03 -19.82 12.00
CA GLU A 198 -20.48 -19.58 12.17
C GLU A 198 -21.34 -20.78 11.77
N SER A 199 -20.94 -21.51 10.74
CA SER A 199 -21.67 -22.68 10.25
C SER A 199 -20.82 -23.53 9.32
N VAL A 200 -21.15 -24.83 9.26
CA VAL A 200 -20.59 -25.77 8.29
C VAL A 200 -21.72 -26.55 7.62
N THR A 201 -21.48 -26.88 6.35
CA THR A 201 -22.25 -27.78 5.50
C THR A 201 -21.27 -28.73 4.79
N ASP A 202 -21.75 -29.72 4.06
CA ASP A 202 -20.91 -30.67 3.30
C ASP A 202 -19.89 -29.96 2.39
N ASN A 203 -20.30 -28.85 1.75
CA ASN A 203 -19.49 -28.14 0.77
C ASN A 203 -18.78 -26.90 1.33
N ASP A 204 -19.40 -26.21 2.29
CA ASP A 204 -18.99 -24.86 2.71
C ASP A 204 -18.84 -24.73 4.23
N ALA A 205 -17.79 -24.04 4.67
CA ALA A 205 -17.69 -23.46 6.00
C ALA A 205 -17.76 -21.92 5.90
N LYS A 206 -18.55 -21.28 6.77
CA LYS A 206 -18.65 -19.81 6.84
C LYS A 206 -17.99 -19.29 8.11
N VAL A 207 -17.05 -18.36 7.92
CA VAL A 207 -16.33 -17.71 9.02
C VAL A 207 -16.67 -16.22 9.02
N SER A 208 -17.06 -15.68 10.16
CA SER A 208 -17.16 -14.23 10.37
C SER A 208 -15.86 -13.69 10.96
N PHE A 209 -15.57 -12.41 10.74
CA PHE A 209 -14.46 -11.72 11.38
C PHE A 209 -14.78 -10.26 11.68
N SER A 210 -14.21 -9.75 12.76
CA SER A 210 -14.25 -8.34 13.12
C SER A 210 -12.97 -7.92 13.85
N GLY A 211 -12.58 -6.66 13.68
CA GLY A 211 -11.35 -6.16 14.30
C GLY A 211 -11.20 -4.65 14.20
N SER A 212 -10.22 -4.12 14.91
CA SER A 212 -9.82 -2.72 14.83
C SER A 212 -8.30 -2.58 14.84
N ILE A 213 -7.82 -1.47 14.31
CA ILE A 213 -6.40 -1.09 14.36
C ILE A 213 -6.27 0.43 14.45
N GLU A 214 -5.39 0.87 15.34
CA GLU A 214 -5.02 2.26 15.54
C GLU A 214 -3.50 2.36 15.35
N GLY A 215 -3.05 3.38 14.62
CA GLY A 215 -1.68 3.47 14.16
C GLY A 215 -1.42 4.68 13.27
N ALA A 216 -0.47 4.54 12.34
CA ALA A 216 -0.20 5.53 11.31
C ALA A 216 -0.07 4.91 9.91
N VAL A 217 -0.48 5.69 8.90
CA VAL A 217 -0.31 5.42 7.46
C VAL A 217 0.25 6.68 6.83
N LEU A 218 1.40 6.60 6.15
CA LEU A 218 2.16 7.75 5.63
C LEU A 218 2.43 8.80 6.72
N GLY A 219 2.68 8.35 7.95
CA GLY A 219 2.85 9.18 9.15
C GLY A 219 1.57 9.84 9.70
N ALA A 220 0.43 9.72 9.04
CA ALA A 220 -0.84 10.30 9.51
C ALA A 220 -1.52 9.37 10.54
N PRO A 221 -1.94 9.89 11.72
CA PRO A 221 -2.77 9.14 12.66
C PRO A 221 -3.99 8.51 11.99
N THR A 222 -4.16 7.21 12.19
CA THR A 222 -5.12 6.38 11.45
C THR A 222 -5.83 5.42 12.40
N LYS A 223 -7.16 5.35 12.30
CA LYS A 223 -8.01 4.35 12.94
C LYS A 223 -8.86 3.65 11.90
N ILE A 224 -8.77 2.32 11.88
CA ILE A 224 -9.53 1.46 10.97
C ILE A 224 -10.35 0.45 11.78
N ASN A 225 -11.60 0.23 11.36
CA ASN A 225 -12.44 -0.86 11.86
C ASN A 225 -12.85 -1.77 10.70
N LEU A 226 -12.94 -3.06 10.98
CA LEU A 226 -13.09 -4.13 10.01
C LEU A 226 -14.24 -5.02 10.43
N THR A 227 -15.14 -5.34 9.51
CA THR A 227 -16.11 -6.43 9.67
C THR A 227 -16.26 -7.18 8.36
N GLY A 228 -16.49 -8.49 8.42
CA GLY A 228 -16.66 -9.27 7.21
C GLY A 228 -16.96 -10.73 7.45
N SER A 229 -17.00 -11.46 6.35
CA SER A 229 -17.10 -12.91 6.35
C SER A 229 -16.33 -13.50 5.18
N LEU A 230 -15.94 -14.77 5.32
CA LEU A 230 -15.38 -15.57 4.24
C LEU A 230 -16.12 -16.90 4.14
N THR A 231 -16.20 -17.43 2.93
CA THR A 231 -16.73 -18.78 2.65
C THR A 231 -15.59 -19.65 2.14
N PHE A 232 -15.32 -20.73 2.89
CA PHE A 232 -14.32 -21.73 2.59
C PHE A 232 -14.99 -22.94 1.92
N ASP A 233 -14.55 -23.27 0.70
CA ASP A 233 -14.96 -24.47 -0.04
C ASP A 233 -14.22 -25.67 0.56
N ARG A 234 -14.94 -26.53 1.32
CA ARG A 234 -14.39 -27.71 2.00
C ARG A 234 -14.03 -28.84 1.05
N ALA A 235 -14.82 -29.02 -0.01
CA ALA A 235 -14.57 -30.06 -1.01
C ALA A 235 -13.26 -29.82 -1.76
N ARG A 236 -12.84 -28.55 -1.92
CA ARG A 236 -11.62 -28.17 -2.64
C ARG A 236 -10.56 -27.53 -1.76
N ASN A 237 -10.82 -27.24 -0.48
CA ASN A 237 -9.90 -26.60 0.46
C ASN A 237 -9.35 -25.24 -0.04
N PHE A 238 -10.21 -24.23 -0.22
CA PHE A 238 -9.79 -22.83 -0.44
C PHE A 238 -10.87 -21.82 -0.06
N ILE A 239 -10.48 -20.57 0.26
CA ILE A 239 -11.40 -19.45 0.44
C ILE A 239 -11.95 -19.05 -0.93
N ARG A 240 -13.23 -19.34 -1.14
CA ARG A 240 -13.95 -19.09 -2.40
C ARG A 240 -14.53 -17.69 -2.47
N GLU A 241 -14.95 -17.12 -1.35
CA GLU A 241 -15.58 -15.80 -1.31
C GLU A 241 -15.23 -15.04 -0.04
N VAL A 242 -15.13 -13.72 -0.14
CA VAL A 242 -14.83 -12.78 0.94
C VAL A 242 -15.74 -11.57 0.77
N GLU A 243 -16.41 -11.16 1.83
CA GLU A 243 -17.12 -9.88 1.92
C GLU A 243 -16.57 -9.10 3.11
N LEU A 244 -16.17 -7.86 2.88
CA LEU A 244 -15.48 -7.02 3.87
C LEU A 244 -16.02 -5.59 3.83
N THR A 245 -16.29 -5.01 4.99
CA THR A 245 -16.51 -3.58 5.19
C THR A 245 -15.36 -3.04 6.06
N GLN A 246 -14.71 -2.00 5.57
CA GLN A 246 -13.66 -1.25 6.26
C GLN A 246 -14.15 0.18 6.48
N THR A 247 -14.12 0.68 7.71
CA THR A 247 -14.21 2.11 7.97
C THR A 247 -12.83 2.64 8.34
N GLU A 248 -12.42 3.74 7.71
CA GLU A 248 -11.14 4.39 7.97
C GLU A 248 -11.38 5.85 8.31
N LYS A 249 -10.81 6.28 9.45
CA LYS A 249 -10.58 7.68 9.76
C LYS A 249 -9.08 7.90 9.86
N ARG A 250 -8.55 8.79 9.02
CA ARG A 250 -7.14 9.16 8.97
C ARG A 250 -7.02 10.67 8.92
N ASP A 251 -6.16 11.23 9.76
CA ASP A 251 -5.95 12.66 9.85
C ASP A 251 -5.15 13.20 8.64
N VAL A 252 -5.07 14.52 8.51
CA VAL A 252 -4.27 15.17 7.44
C VAL A 252 -2.78 14.87 7.66
N GLY A 253 -2.14 14.23 6.69
CA GLY A 253 -0.72 13.88 6.73
C GLY A 253 0.18 14.89 6.02
N ALA A 254 1.50 14.68 6.12
CA ALA A 254 2.48 15.51 5.42
C ALA A 254 2.44 15.34 3.89
N VAL A 255 1.91 14.22 3.38
CA VAL A 255 1.85 13.90 1.94
C VAL A 255 0.45 13.56 1.42
N SER A 256 -0.55 13.47 2.31
CA SER A 256 -1.89 12.97 1.97
C SER A 256 -2.98 13.82 2.65
N PRO A 257 -4.15 14.02 2.00
CA PRO A 257 -5.31 14.54 2.70
C PRO A 257 -5.75 13.55 3.78
N GLY A 258 -6.43 14.07 4.81
CA GLY A 258 -7.15 13.22 5.75
C GLY A 258 -8.31 12.53 5.03
N ILE A 259 -8.77 11.40 5.53
CA ILE A 259 -9.95 10.71 4.98
C ILE A 259 -10.88 10.23 6.08
N GLU A 260 -12.17 10.20 5.77
CA GLU A 260 -13.20 9.57 6.58
C GLU A 260 -14.12 8.81 5.63
N VAL A 261 -13.91 7.49 5.52
CA VAL A 261 -14.51 6.66 4.46
C VAL A 261 -15.03 5.33 4.97
N THR A 262 -16.00 4.79 4.25
CA THR A 262 -16.40 3.38 4.31
C THR A 262 -16.11 2.74 2.95
N ALA A 263 -15.25 1.73 2.94
CA ALA A 263 -15.02 0.84 1.81
C ALA A 263 -15.77 -0.47 2.02
N LYS A 264 -16.40 -0.97 0.96
CA LYS A 264 -17.00 -2.31 0.87
C LYS A 264 -16.34 -3.07 -0.26
N MET A 265 -15.82 -4.25 0.04
CA MET A 265 -15.21 -5.16 -0.92
C MET A 265 -15.99 -6.47 -0.95
N ARG A 266 -16.20 -7.02 -2.16
CA ARG A 266 -16.53 -8.42 -2.37
C ARG A 266 -15.52 -9.03 -3.33
N SER A 267 -14.91 -10.14 -2.93
CA SER A 267 -13.91 -10.87 -3.71
C SER A 267 -14.33 -12.33 -3.86
N ARG A 268 -14.22 -12.89 -5.06
CA ARG A 268 -14.53 -14.29 -5.36
C ARG A 268 -13.36 -14.93 -6.10
N ARG A 269 -13.03 -16.17 -5.69
CA ARG A 269 -12.01 -17.02 -6.30
C ARG A 269 -12.66 -18.27 -6.89
N SER A 270 -12.15 -18.75 -8.01
CA SER A 270 -12.40 -20.11 -8.49
C SER A 270 -11.13 -20.72 -9.08
N ILE A 271 -10.96 -22.02 -8.90
CA ILE A 271 -9.86 -22.76 -9.53
C ILE A 271 -10.10 -22.79 -11.04
N THR A 272 -9.05 -22.56 -11.84
CA THR A 272 -9.16 -22.60 -13.30
C THR A 272 -8.03 -23.42 -13.92
N SER A 273 -8.40 -24.27 -14.88
CA SER A 273 -7.49 -25.01 -15.76
C SER A 273 -7.24 -24.30 -17.10
N LYS A 274 -7.88 -23.14 -17.33
CA LYS A 274 -7.62 -22.31 -18.51
C LYS A 274 -6.15 -21.90 -18.48
N ARG A 275 -5.46 -21.98 -19.63
CA ARG A 275 -4.08 -21.50 -19.78
C ARG A 275 -4.03 -19.99 -19.49
N SER A 276 -3.75 -19.63 -18.24
CA SER A 276 -3.14 -18.36 -17.89
C SER A 276 -1.70 -18.35 -18.42
N SER A 277 -1.07 -17.19 -18.51
CA SER A 277 0.36 -17.14 -18.83
C SER A 277 1.26 -17.40 -17.61
N LEU A 278 0.67 -17.70 -16.44
CA LEU A 278 1.36 -18.02 -15.20
C LEU A 278 1.82 -19.50 -15.18
N SER A 279 2.67 -19.89 -16.13
CA SER A 279 3.29 -21.22 -16.16
C SER A 279 4.40 -21.37 -15.12
N ASP A 280 4.81 -22.61 -14.81
CA ASP A 280 5.86 -22.88 -13.81
C ASP A 280 7.18 -22.17 -14.15
N ALA A 281 7.62 -22.26 -15.41
CA ALA A 281 8.80 -21.55 -15.91
C ALA A 281 8.72 -20.02 -15.78
N VAL A 282 7.51 -19.43 -15.80
CA VAL A 282 7.33 -18.01 -15.52
C VAL A 282 7.50 -17.73 -14.01
N LEU A 283 6.96 -18.58 -13.13
CA LEU A 283 7.09 -18.44 -11.68
C LEU A 283 8.53 -18.66 -11.19
N GLU A 284 9.28 -19.61 -11.76
CA GLU A 284 10.69 -19.88 -11.43
C GLU A 284 11.59 -18.66 -11.65
N GLY A 285 11.28 -17.83 -12.64
CA GLY A 285 12.01 -16.58 -12.91
C GLY A 285 11.65 -15.40 -11.99
N VAL A 286 10.90 -15.62 -10.90
CA VAL A 286 10.61 -14.59 -9.89
C VAL A 286 11.61 -14.72 -8.72
N PRO A 287 12.46 -13.72 -8.45
CA PRO A 287 13.39 -13.75 -7.31
C PRO A 287 12.67 -14.01 -5.98
N LEU A 288 13.31 -14.71 -5.04
CA LEU A 288 12.76 -14.91 -3.69
C LEU A 288 12.71 -13.59 -2.92
N ASP A 289 13.85 -12.89 -2.85
CA ASP A 289 13.95 -11.58 -2.21
C ASP A 289 13.29 -10.49 -3.05
N LEU A 290 12.83 -9.42 -2.39
CA LEU A 290 12.22 -8.26 -3.04
C LEU A 290 13.30 -7.38 -3.72
N PRO A 291 13.36 -7.29 -5.06
CA PRO A 291 14.45 -6.57 -5.71
C PRO A 291 14.29 -5.05 -5.54
N ALA A 292 15.31 -4.38 -4.99
CA ALA A 292 15.25 -2.94 -4.68
C ALA A 292 15.00 -2.05 -5.91
N GLN A 293 15.37 -2.51 -7.12
CA GLN A 293 15.08 -1.79 -8.36
C GLN A 293 13.63 -1.99 -8.83
N ALA A 294 13.01 -3.13 -8.53
CA ALA A 294 11.63 -3.43 -8.89
C ALA A 294 10.61 -2.67 -8.02
N THR A 295 11.00 -2.24 -6.82
CA THR A 295 10.16 -1.40 -5.96
C THR A 295 10.18 0.07 -6.35
N LEU A 296 11.06 0.51 -7.26
CA LEU A 296 11.09 1.90 -7.73
C LEU A 296 9.80 2.28 -8.46
N LEU A 297 9.48 3.57 -8.44
CA LEU A 297 8.33 4.16 -9.13
C LEU A 297 8.79 4.97 -10.34
N SER A 298 7.94 5.03 -11.35
CA SER A 298 8.07 5.89 -12.53
C SER A 298 7.16 7.12 -12.42
N PHE A 299 7.68 8.29 -12.75
CA PHE A 299 6.93 9.52 -12.95
C PHE A 299 7.22 10.06 -14.35
N ASP A 300 6.17 10.31 -15.13
CA ASP A 300 6.23 10.93 -16.45
C ASP A 300 5.56 12.31 -16.39
N SER A 301 6.32 13.38 -16.60
CA SER A 301 5.77 14.73 -16.59
C SER A 301 5.14 15.12 -17.95
N PRO A 302 4.13 16.03 -17.95
CA PRO A 302 3.61 16.67 -19.16
C PRO A 302 4.67 17.36 -20.01
N TRP A 303 5.79 17.79 -19.41
CA TRP A 303 6.92 18.43 -20.07
C TRP A 303 8.01 17.45 -20.54
N ASN A 304 7.65 16.17 -20.73
CA ASN A 304 8.47 15.09 -21.27
C ASN A 304 9.77 14.85 -20.48
N VAL A 305 9.66 14.86 -19.15
CA VAL A 305 10.71 14.38 -18.23
C VAL A 305 10.21 13.11 -17.57
N ARG A 306 11.05 12.07 -17.58
CA ARG A 306 10.86 10.85 -16.81
C ARG A 306 11.77 10.86 -15.60
N LEU A 307 11.24 10.44 -14.46
CA LEU A 307 11.97 10.24 -13.21
C LEU A 307 11.70 8.81 -12.73
N THR A 308 12.74 8.14 -12.25
CA THR A 308 12.63 6.92 -11.45
C THR A 308 13.02 7.23 -10.00
N TYR A 309 12.17 6.89 -9.03
CA TYR A 309 12.33 7.29 -7.62
C TYR A 309 11.94 6.17 -6.65
N ALA A 310 12.38 6.28 -5.39
CA ALA A 310 12.00 5.36 -4.31
C ALA A 310 10.62 5.70 -3.72
N ARG A 311 9.93 4.72 -3.13
CA ARG A 311 8.51 4.85 -2.69
C ARG A 311 8.28 5.83 -1.55
N ASP A 312 9.34 6.22 -0.85
CA ASP A 312 9.33 7.22 0.22
C ASP A 312 9.25 8.67 -0.32
N TRP A 313 9.45 8.87 -1.63
CA TRP A 313 9.10 10.11 -2.32
C TRP A 313 7.65 10.05 -2.84
N HIS A 314 6.81 10.95 -2.37
CA HIS A 314 5.40 11.04 -2.74
C HIS A 314 5.16 12.27 -3.62
N VAL A 315 4.47 12.10 -4.76
CA VAL A 315 4.03 13.24 -5.59
C VAL A 315 2.89 13.95 -4.85
N PHE A 316 3.18 15.16 -4.35
CA PHE A 316 2.25 15.94 -3.54
C PHE A 316 1.44 16.95 -4.37
N HIS A 317 2.04 17.51 -5.41
CA HIS A 317 1.38 18.45 -6.31
C HIS A 317 1.99 18.42 -7.72
N GLN A 318 1.20 18.72 -8.75
CA GLN A 318 1.65 18.77 -10.13
C GLN A 318 0.80 19.75 -10.96
N THR A 319 1.47 20.56 -11.78
CA THR A 319 0.86 21.45 -12.77
C THR A 319 1.29 21.04 -14.19
N ARG A 320 1.36 21.98 -15.14
CA ARG A 320 2.00 21.78 -16.46
C ARG A 320 3.48 22.17 -16.50
N GLU A 321 4.01 22.75 -15.43
CA GLU A 321 5.34 23.37 -15.37
C GLU A 321 6.15 22.93 -14.15
N VAL A 322 5.47 22.55 -13.06
CA VAL A 322 6.08 22.20 -11.77
C VAL A 322 5.50 20.90 -11.23
N ALA A 323 6.35 20.04 -10.66
CA ALA A 323 5.95 18.95 -9.77
C ALA A 323 6.59 19.15 -8.39
N VAL A 324 5.84 18.88 -7.33
CA VAL A 324 6.31 18.90 -5.95
C VAL A 324 6.25 17.49 -5.41
N LEU A 325 7.38 16.98 -4.94
CA LEU A 325 7.48 15.70 -4.25
C LEU A 325 7.91 15.92 -2.81
N ARG A 326 7.43 15.07 -1.91
CA ARG A 326 7.78 15.07 -0.49
C ARG A 326 8.36 13.74 -0.09
N LEU A 327 9.53 13.77 0.52
CA LEU A 327 10.21 12.61 1.07
C LEU A 327 9.72 12.38 2.50
N LEU A 328 9.14 11.22 2.77
CA LEU A 328 8.88 10.76 4.12
C LEU A 328 10.06 9.92 4.66
N HIS A 329 10.25 9.99 5.97
CA HIS A 329 11.08 9.03 6.70
C HIS A 329 10.49 8.77 8.08
N GLN A 330 10.19 7.51 8.40
CA GLN A 330 9.54 7.12 9.66
C GLN A 330 8.27 7.93 9.97
N GLY A 331 7.48 8.23 8.94
CA GLY A 331 6.27 9.06 9.02
C GLY A 331 6.50 10.59 9.09
N GLY A 332 7.72 11.04 9.37
CA GLY A 332 8.08 12.46 9.35
C GLY A 332 8.39 12.97 7.94
N LEU A 333 8.09 14.25 7.67
CA LEU A 333 8.57 14.93 6.46
C LEU A 333 10.07 15.19 6.59
N LEU A 334 10.86 14.59 5.70
CA LEU A 334 12.33 14.70 5.66
C LEU A 334 12.81 15.72 4.61
N SER A 335 12.09 15.87 3.50
CA SER A 335 12.42 16.87 2.49
C SER A 335 11.24 17.18 1.58
N GLN A 336 11.22 18.39 1.00
CA GLN A 336 10.43 18.69 -0.17
C GLN A 336 11.34 18.97 -1.37
N CYS A 337 11.07 18.30 -2.49
CA CYS A 337 11.68 18.56 -3.79
C CYS A 337 10.67 19.29 -4.69
N ASN A 338 11.05 20.43 -5.24
CA ASN A 338 10.34 21.06 -6.35
C ASN A 338 11.11 20.78 -7.64
N ILE A 339 10.40 20.31 -8.67
CA ILE A 339 10.89 20.05 -10.02
C ILE A 339 10.23 21.07 -10.96
N SER A 340 11.01 21.99 -11.53
CA SER A 340 10.49 23.08 -12.36
C SER A 340 11.07 23.03 -13.77
N GLN A 341 10.20 23.11 -14.78
CA GLN A 341 10.61 23.39 -16.16
C GLN A 341 11.23 24.79 -16.22
N VAL A 342 12.34 24.92 -16.96
CA VAL A 342 13.00 26.21 -17.24
C VAL A 342 13.27 26.33 -18.75
N PRO A 343 13.55 27.53 -19.28
CA PRO A 343 13.78 27.73 -20.71
C PRO A 343 14.87 26.81 -21.28
N SER A 344 14.60 26.27 -22.46
CA SER A 344 15.61 25.53 -23.23
C SER A 344 16.57 26.50 -23.90
N VAL A 345 17.80 26.03 -24.13
CA VAL A 345 18.90 26.75 -24.78
C VAL A 345 19.31 25.99 -26.06
N ALA A 346 20.33 26.47 -26.77
CA ALA A 346 20.83 25.76 -27.95
C ALA A 346 21.46 24.40 -27.56
N PRO A 347 21.51 23.41 -28.48
CA PRO A 347 22.24 22.16 -28.25
C PRO A 347 23.69 22.39 -27.80
N GLY A 348 24.15 21.59 -26.84
CA GLY A 348 25.45 21.75 -26.19
C GLY A 348 25.58 22.92 -25.19
N GLN A 349 24.57 23.79 -25.06
CA GLN A 349 24.54 24.85 -24.06
C GLN A 349 23.75 24.46 -22.81
N HIS A 350 23.97 25.22 -21.74
CA HIS A 350 23.24 25.16 -20.47
C HIS A 350 23.23 26.57 -19.83
N THR A 351 22.40 26.78 -18.80
CA THR A 351 22.49 27.99 -17.97
C THR A 351 23.90 28.12 -17.38
N PRO A 352 24.58 29.27 -17.50
CA PRO A 352 25.91 29.47 -16.92
C PRO A 352 25.91 29.36 -15.39
N GLU A 353 26.99 28.83 -14.83
CA GLU A 353 27.15 28.61 -13.38
C GLU A 353 26.91 29.87 -12.53
N ALA A 354 27.48 31.00 -12.96
CA ALA A 354 27.33 32.28 -12.29
C ALA A 354 25.88 32.79 -12.33
N GLN A 355 25.18 32.60 -13.46
CA GLN A 355 23.76 32.93 -13.58
C GLN A 355 22.93 32.04 -12.66
N PHE A 356 23.13 30.73 -12.67
CA PHE A 356 22.37 29.82 -11.82
C PHE A 356 22.60 30.11 -10.32
N GLN A 357 23.83 30.43 -9.90
CA GLN A 357 24.07 30.89 -8.53
C GLN A 357 23.36 32.23 -8.22
N ALA A 358 23.24 33.15 -9.19
CA ALA A 358 22.48 34.39 -9.01
C ALA A 358 20.97 34.11 -8.87
N ASP A 359 20.42 33.20 -9.69
CA ASP A 359 19.03 32.74 -9.61
C ASP A 359 18.73 32.10 -8.23
N VAL A 360 19.65 31.30 -7.70
CA VAL A 360 19.54 30.71 -6.34
C VAL A 360 19.55 31.80 -5.26
N ARG A 361 20.41 32.83 -5.37
CA ARG A 361 20.41 33.97 -4.44
C ARG A 361 19.08 34.72 -4.48
N ALA A 362 18.54 34.97 -5.68
CA ALA A 362 17.25 35.63 -5.86
C ALA A 362 16.07 34.80 -5.29
N ALA A 363 16.05 33.49 -5.55
CA ALA A 363 14.99 32.59 -5.10
C ALA A 363 14.95 32.40 -3.56
N LEU A 364 16.10 32.44 -2.90
CA LEU A 364 16.16 32.36 -1.43
C LEU A 364 15.94 33.73 -0.77
N GLY A 365 16.47 34.81 -1.36
CA GLY A 365 16.32 36.17 -0.83
C GLY A 365 16.89 36.30 0.58
N THR A 366 16.14 36.92 1.49
CA THR A 366 16.51 37.11 2.90
C THR A 366 16.69 35.80 3.69
N ARG A 367 16.26 34.66 3.15
CA ARG A 367 16.45 33.34 3.76
C ARG A 367 17.87 32.79 3.58
N LEU A 368 18.64 33.33 2.65
CA LEU A 368 20.01 32.92 2.38
C LEU A 368 20.98 33.55 3.39
N GLU A 369 21.78 32.70 4.05
CA GLU A 369 22.99 33.10 4.77
C GLU A 369 24.20 33.04 3.82
N ARG A 370 24.38 31.90 3.13
CA ARG A 370 25.50 31.69 2.19
C ARG A 370 25.29 30.50 1.25
N ILE A 371 25.95 30.55 0.10
CA ILE A 371 26.24 29.36 -0.70
C ILE A 371 27.47 28.68 -0.08
N LYS A 372 27.34 27.42 0.32
CA LYS A 372 28.44 26.63 0.91
C LYS A 372 29.31 25.95 -0.14
N ALA A 373 28.69 25.46 -1.21
CA ALA A 373 29.37 24.75 -2.30
C ALA A 373 28.61 24.96 -3.61
N ALA A 374 29.34 24.96 -4.72
CA ALA A 374 28.78 24.92 -6.05
C ALA A 374 29.70 24.06 -6.93
N GLU A 375 29.15 23.04 -7.59
CA GLU A 375 29.93 21.94 -8.17
C GLU A 375 29.22 21.32 -9.38
N GLN A 376 29.98 21.01 -10.44
CA GLN A 376 29.49 20.20 -11.54
C GLN A 376 29.56 18.72 -11.16
N ILE A 377 28.42 18.02 -11.24
CA ILE A 377 28.32 16.58 -11.02
C ILE A 377 28.59 15.87 -12.35
N LYS A 378 29.52 14.91 -12.35
CA LYS A 378 29.80 14.09 -13.54
C LYS A 378 28.59 13.21 -13.88
N THR A 379 28.35 13.04 -15.18
CA THR A 379 27.31 12.15 -15.72
C THR A 379 27.91 11.29 -16.84
N ASP A 380 27.43 10.06 -16.96
CA ASP A 380 27.87 9.13 -18.02
C ASP A 380 26.95 9.18 -19.26
N ASP A 381 25.87 9.98 -19.20
CA ASP A 381 24.86 10.13 -20.26
C ASP A 381 24.92 11.49 -20.99
N GLY A 382 26.01 12.24 -20.79
CA GLY A 382 26.29 13.50 -21.47
C GLY A 382 25.43 14.68 -21.02
N ARG A 383 24.58 14.53 -20.00
CA ARG A 383 23.84 15.65 -19.40
C ARG A 383 24.77 16.57 -18.62
N TYR A 384 24.60 17.88 -18.80
CA TYR A 384 25.16 18.82 -17.84
C TYR A 384 24.34 18.75 -16.53
N LEU A 385 25.03 18.61 -15.40
CA LEU A 385 24.41 18.60 -14.09
C LEU A 385 25.26 19.43 -13.13
N TYR A 386 24.68 20.49 -12.58
CA TYR A 386 25.38 21.41 -11.68
C TYR A 386 24.55 21.67 -10.43
N ARG A 387 25.20 21.57 -9.28
CA ARG A 387 24.61 21.57 -7.93
C ARG A 387 25.09 22.79 -7.16
N VAL A 388 24.18 23.46 -6.48
CA VAL A 388 24.47 24.56 -5.54
C VAL A 388 23.90 24.19 -4.19
N THR A 389 24.76 24.08 -3.19
CA THR A 389 24.37 23.87 -1.78
C THR A 389 24.36 25.21 -1.06
N ALA A 390 23.19 25.62 -0.56
CA ALA A 390 22.97 26.87 0.15
C ALA A 390 22.46 26.63 1.57
N THR A 391 22.72 27.57 2.48
CA THR A 391 22.23 27.54 3.87
C THR A 391 21.67 28.86 4.31
N GLY A 392 20.83 28.81 5.34
CA GLY A 392 20.28 29.97 6.02
C GLY A 392 19.09 29.58 6.86
N LYS A 393 18.01 30.37 6.85
CA LYS A 393 16.85 30.17 7.74
C LYS A 393 15.52 30.38 7.04
N SER A 394 14.49 29.68 7.49
CA SER A 394 13.09 29.91 7.09
C SER A 394 12.21 29.81 8.33
N ASN A 395 11.48 30.88 8.69
CA ASN A 395 10.73 30.97 9.95
C ASN A 395 11.60 30.62 11.17
N ASP A 396 12.81 31.18 11.22
CA ASP A 396 13.88 30.92 12.20
C ASP A 396 14.46 29.50 12.27
N ILE A 397 13.85 28.51 11.59
CA ILE A 397 14.37 27.15 11.44
C ILE A 397 15.61 27.17 10.54
N PRO A 398 16.77 26.63 10.97
CA PRO A 398 17.97 26.53 10.13
C PRO A 398 17.80 25.52 8.98
N MET A 399 17.98 25.97 7.75
CA MET A 399 17.74 25.18 6.54
C MET A 399 19.01 24.93 5.73
N HIS A 400 19.03 23.80 5.04
CA HIS A 400 19.87 23.55 3.88
C HIS A 400 19.00 23.41 2.63
N TRP A 401 19.50 23.96 1.52
CA TRP A 401 18.88 23.82 0.21
C TRP A 401 19.89 23.28 -0.80
N PHE A 402 19.46 22.32 -1.59
CA PHE A 402 20.23 21.77 -2.70
C PHE A 402 19.51 22.13 -4.00
N TYR A 403 20.10 23.04 -4.76
CA TYR A 403 19.59 23.48 -6.06
C TYR A 403 20.35 22.78 -7.17
N TYR A 404 19.64 22.37 -8.22
CA TYR A 404 20.22 21.73 -9.39
C TYR A 404 19.73 22.39 -10.67
N ILE A 405 20.63 22.56 -11.62
CA ILE A 405 20.28 22.72 -13.04
C ILE A 405 20.76 21.48 -13.78
N CYS A 406 19.85 20.88 -14.54
CA CYS A 406 20.10 19.70 -15.37
C CYS A 406 19.77 20.06 -16.81
N ALA A 407 20.72 19.89 -17.73
CA ALA A 407 20.52 20.14 -19.17
C ALA A 407 20.84 18.89 -19.99
N SER A 408 20.00 18.58 -20.99
CA SER A 408 20.27 17.54 -21.98
C SER A 408 21.24 18.05 -23.06
N PRO A 409 21.93 17.15 -23.79
CA PRO A 409 22.78 17.54 -24.92
C PRO A 409 22.06 18.37 -26.00
N GLN A 410 20.73 18.29 -26.07
CA GLN A 410 19.87 19.03 -26.99
C GLN A 410 19.40 20.40 -26.42
N GLY A 411 19.97 20.86 -25.29
CA GLY A 411 19.68 22.15 -24.69
C GLY A 411 18.36 22.22 -23.89
N ARG A 412 17.65 21.10 -23.70
CA ARG A 412 16.47 21.05 -22.81
C ARG A 412 16.91 21.09 -21.36
N GLN A 413 16.26 21.91 -20.55
CA GLN A 413 16.67 22.17 -19.17
C GLN A 413 15.57 21.90 -18.13
N LEU A 414 16.01 21.63 -16.91
CA LEU A 414 15.16 21.41 -15.73
C LEU A 414 15.88 21.93 -14.49
N ALA A 415 15.19 22.73 -13.67
CA ALA A 415 15.68 23.13 -12.36
C ALA A 415 15.04 22.29 -11.26
N LEU A 416 15.80 21.95 -10.21
CA LEU A 416 15.27 21.32 -9.01
C LEU A 416 15.72 22.09 -7.77
N SER A 417 14.88 22.09 -6.73
CA SER A 417 15.28 22.54 -5.40
C SER A 417 14.78 21.57 -4.33
N PHE A 418 15.71 21.12 -3.48
CA PHE A 418 15.43 20.33 -2.29
C PHE A 418 15.54 21.25 -1.07
N ALA A 419 14.56 21.20 -0.17
CA ALA A 419 14.61 21.85 1.13
C ALA A 419 14.70 20.79 2.24
N VAL A 420 15.63 20.97 3.18
CA VAL A 420 15.90 20.04 4.29
C VAL A 420 16.21 20.86 5.55
N GLU A 421 15.62 20.49 6.69
CA GLU A 421 15.98 21.10 7.97
C GLU A 421 17.38 20.65 8.40
N THR A 422 18.17 21.55 8.98
CA THR A 422 19.61 21.30 9.20
C THR A 422 19.87 20.12 10.13
N GLU A 423 19.00 19.88 11.12
CA GLU A 423 19.07 18.71 12.00
C GLU A 423 18.84 17.38 11.27
N GLN A 424 18.05 17.39 10.19
CA GLN A 424 17.69 16.20 9.43
C GLN A 424 18.69 15.84 8.32
N LEU A 425 19.71 16.69 8.07
CA LEU A 425 20.72 16.48 7.02
C LEU A 425 21.37 15.10 7.05
N LYS A 426 21.72 14.59 8.23
CA LYS A 426 22.37 13.27 8.37
C LYS A 426 21.45 12.15 7.88
N GLN A 427 20.14 12.31 8.07
CA GLN A 427 19.12 11.37 7.63
C GLN A 427 18.81 11.51 6.13
N PHE A 428 18.86 12.75 5.62
CA PHE A 428 18.72 13.03 4.20
C PHE A 428 19.91 12.49 3.38
N SER A 429 21.13 12.59 3.90
CA SER A 429 22.35 12.10 3.26
C SER A 429 22.46 12.62 1.80
N ASN A 430 22.77 11.75 0.84
CA ASN A 430 22.87 12.06 -0.59
C ASN A 430 21.58 11.74 -1.39
N ARG A 431 20.41 11.72 -0.74
CA ARG A 431 19.13 11.37 -1.39
C ARG A 431 18.70 12.35 -2.49
N ASP A 432 19.23 13.58 -2.49
CA ASP A 432 19.10 14.51 -3.62
C ASP A 432 19.87 14.01 -4.85
N LEU A 433 21.13 13.61 -4.68
CA LEU A 433 21.98 13.10 -5.77
C LEU A 433 21.38 11.82 -6.38
N ASP A 434 20.99 10.86 -5.55
CA ASP A 434 20.36 9.60 -5.99
C ASP A 434 19.10 9.84 -6.83
N PHE A 435 18.33 10.88 -6.49
CA PHE A 435 17.10 11.26 -7.17
C PHE A 435 17.38 11.97 -8.50
N VAL A 436 18.25 12.98 -8.51
CA VAL A 436 18.55 13.80 -9.70
C VAL A 436 19.29 12.99 -10.77
N GLN A 437 20.15 12.05 -10.36
CA GLN A 437 20.84 11.14 -11.29
C GLN A 437 19.87 10.25 -12.09
N ARG A 438 18.67 9.97 -11.56
CA ARG A 438 17.63 9.11 -12.18
C ARG A 438 16.65 9.87 -13.11
N ILE A 439 16.84 11.17 -13.29
CA ILE A 439 16.08 11.98 -14.25
C ILE A 439 16.52 11.64 -15.68
N ARG A 440 15.57 11.54 -16.60
CA ARG A 440 15.79 11.35 -18.04
C ARG A 440 14.88 12.28 -18.84
N PHE A 441 15.45 12.97 -19.83
CA PHE A 441 14.67 13.73 -20.80
C PHE A 441 14.12 12.76 -21.84
N SER A 442 12.79 12.56 -21.87
CA SER A 442 12.14 11.75 -22.90
C SER A 442 11.92 12.59 -24.16
N PRO A 443 11.91 12.00 -25.37
CA PRO A 443 11.46 12.70 -26.57
C PRO A 443 10.07 13.32 -26.35
N PRO A 444 9.74 14.46 -27.01
CA PRO A 444 8.37 14.96 -27.01
C PRO A 444 7.42 13.85 -27.45
N ARG A 445 6.38 13.56 -26.66
CA ARG A 445 5.33 12.64 -27.11
C ARG A 445 4.70 13.22 -28.38
N VAL A 446 4.94 12.57 -29.52
CA VAL A 446 4.15 12.82 -30.73
C VAL A 446 2.71 12.48 -30.34
N SER A 447 1.83 13.46 -30.42
CA SER A 447 0.41 13.23 -30.17
C SER A 447 -0.10 12.26 -31.23
N SER A 448 -0.41 11.03 -30.82
CA SER A 448 -1.34 10.19 -31.56
C SER A 448 -2.67 10.94 -31.56
N GLN A 449 -2.96 11.63 -32.67
CA GLN A 449 -4.30 12.16 -32.91
C GLN A 449 -5.23 10.94 -32.99
N ASP A 450 -6.25 10.93 -32.13
CA ASP A 450 -7.31 9.94 -32.19
C ASP A 450 -7.97 9.95 -33.58
N LYS A 451 -8.23 8.76 -34.11
CA LYS A 451 -9.08 8.48 -35.26
C LYS A 451 -10.18 7.52 -34.84
#